data_AF-A0A1L7NMX9-F1
#
_entry.id   AF-A0A1L7NMX9-F1
#
_cell.length_a   1.000
_cell.length_b   1.000
_cell.length_c   1.000
_cell.angle_alpha   90.00
_cell.angle_beta   90.00
_cell.angle_gamma   90.00
#
_symmetry.space_group_name_H-M   'P 1'
#
loop_
_entity.id
_entity.type
_entity.pdbx_description
1 polymer ?
#
loop_
_entity_poly.entity_id
_entity_poly.type
_entity_poly.pdbx_seq_one_letter_code
_entity_poly.pdbx_strand_id
1 'polypeptide(L)'
;MILQPTAEVNFYGKNDPERGVGSGLANTEVGLRLRYEIVRQFAPYIGVTWSRSYGNTADFIRDEGGDVDEARFVAGIRMWF
;
A
#
# COMPACT_ATOMS: atom_id res chain seq x y z
N MET A 1 17.09 4.53 14.50
CA MET A 1 16.43 3.62 13.53
C MET A 1 14.99 3.43 13.95
N ILE A 2 14.04 3.56 13.03
CA ILE A 2 12.61 3.37 13.33
C ILE A 2 12.04 2.42 12.28
N LEU A 3 11.46 1.31 12.74
CA LEU A 3 10.68 0.39 11.91
C LEU A 3 9.20 0.68 12.15
N GLN A 4 8.46 0.89 11.08
CA GLN A 4 7.03 1.18 11.10
C GLN A 4 6.29 0.10 10.30
N PRO A 5 5.83 -0.96 10.96
CA PRO A 5 4.87 -1.89 10.36
C PRO A 5 3.50 -1.21 10.28
N THR A 6 2.81 -1.40 9.17
CA THR A 6 1.44 -0.94 8.94
C THR A 6 0.62 -2.10 8.40
N ALA A 7 -0.59 -2.28 8.91
CA ALA A 7 -1.56 -3.20 8.36
C ALA A 7 -2.89 -2.47 8.31
N GLU A 8 -3.51 -2.45 7.14
CA GLU A 8 -4.77 -1.78 6.86
C GLU A 8 -5.72 -2.76 6.20
N VAL A 9 -7.00 -2.68 6.54
CA VAL A 9 -8.04 -3.50 5.96
C VAL A 9 -9.22 -2.59 5.66
N ASN A 10 -9.64 -2.54 4.41
CA ASN A 10 -10.73 -1.66 3.98
C ASN A 10 -12.00 -2.46 3.70
N PHE A 11 -13.09 -2.02 4.31
CA PHE A 11 -14.43 -2.60 4.13
C PHE A 11 -15.41 -1.53 3.66
N TYR A 12 -16.24 -1.86 2.67
CA TYR A 12 -17.20 -0.94 2.08
C TYR A 12 -18.61 -1.52 2.18
N GLY A 13 -19.58 -0.68 2.58
CA GLY A 13 -20.98 -1.11 2.70
C GLY A 13 -21.76 -1.13 1.37
N LYS A 14 -21.18 -0.57 0.30
CA LYS A 14 -21.83 -0.43 -1.01
C LYS A 14 -20.80 -0.51 -2.13
N ASN A 15 -21.25 -0.91 -3.32
CA ASN A 15 -20.42 -0.89 -4.52
C ASN A 15 -20.31 0.56 -5.01
N ASP A 16 -19.09 0.97 -5.33
CA ASP A 16 -18.71 2.24 -5.93
C ASP A 16 -17.88 1.95 -7.20
N PRO A 17 -18.55 1.63 -8.33
CA PRO A 17 -17.86 1.27 -9.57
C PRO A 17 -17.07 2.44 -10.17
N GLU A 18 -17.42 3.70 -9.86
CA GLU A 18 -16.63 4.86 -10.30
C GLU A 18 -15.23 4.89 -9.68
N ARG A 19 -15.05 4.23 -8.54
CA ARG A 19 -13.77 4.07 -7.85
C ARG A 19 -13.16 2.68 -8.01
N GLY A 20 -13.81 1.77 -8.76
CA GLY A 20 -13.41 0.37 -8.84
C GLY A 20 -13.52 -0.39 -7.51
N VAL A 21 -14.35 0.10 -6.58
CA VAL A 21 -14.48 -0.48 -5.23
C VAL A 21 -15.80 -1.23 -5.08
N GLY A 22 -15.70 -2.48 -4.69
CA GLY A 22 -16.85 -3.33 -4.38
C GLY A 22 -17.26 -3.31 -2.91
N SER A 23 -18.53 -3.61 -2.66
CA SER A 23 -19.07 -3.84 -1.31
C SER A 23 -18.45 -5.08 -0.67
N GLY A 24 -18.30 -5.07 0.65
CA GLY A 24 -17.69 -6.13 1.44
C GLY A 24 -16.26 -5.80 1.82
N LEU A 25 -15.44 -6.85 1.99
CA LEU A 25 -13.99 -6.70 2.13
C LEU A 25 -13.42 -6.26 0.78
N ALA A 26 -12.95 -5.02 0.69
CA ALA A 26 -12.43 -4.49 -0.57
C ALA A 26 -10.96 -4.86 -0.77
N ASN A 27 -10.10 -4.54 0.19
CA ASN A 27 -8.69 -4.89 0.14
C ASN A 27 -8.05 -4.95 1.52
N THR A 28 -6.90 -5.61 1.57
CA THR A 28 -6.00 -5.64 2.72
C THR A 28 -4.65 -5.13 2.25
N GLU A 29 -4.08 -4.19 2.99
CA GLU A 29 -2.75 -3.65 2.74
C GLU A 29 -1.83 -3.94 3.93
N VAL A 30 -0.63 -4.41 3.65
CA VAL A 30 0.42 -4.63 4.63
C VAL A 30 1.66 -3.90 4.17
N GLY A 31 2.14 -2.97 5.00
CA GLY A 31 3.30 -2.15 4.73
C GLY A 31 4.38 -2.30 5.80
N LEU A 32 5.62 -2.17 5.38
CA LEU A 32 6.77 -2.11 6.26
C LEU A 32 7.66 -0.97 5.80
N ARG A 33 7.84 0.03 6.67
CA ARG A 33 8.72 1.17 6.42
C ARG A 33 9.88 1.17 7.39
N LEU A 34 11.10 1.18 6.86
CA LEU A 34 12.32 1.32 7.61
C LEU A 34 12.90 2.71 7.34
N ARG A 35 13.03 3.51 8.40
CA ARG A 35 13.76 4.77 8.37
C ARG A 35 15.07 4.61 9.13
N TYR A 36 16.17 4.72 8.40
CA TYR A 36 17.51 4.70 8.98
C TYR A 36 18.11 6.11 8.94
N GLU A 37 18.76 6.50 10.01
CA GLU A 37 19.42 7.80 10.13
C GLU A 37 20.90 7.49 10.34
N ILE A 38 21.67 7.44 9.23
CA ILE A 38 23.11 7.10 9.29
C ILE A 38 23.86 8.26 9.94
N VAL A 39 23.63 9.45 9.39
CA VAL A 39 24.12 10.73 9.91
C VAL A 39 22.98 11.72 9.81
N ARG A 40 22.99 12.79 10.62
CA ARG A 40 21.93 13.82 10.55
C ARG A 40 21.72 14.29 9.10
N GLN A 41 22.78 14.40 8.30
CA GLN A 41 22.75 14.84 6.89
C GLN A 41 22.19 13.81 5.89
N PHE A 42 22.02 12.54 6.28
CA PHE A 42 21.68 11.44 5.38
C PHE A 42 20.70 10.48 6.07
N ALA A 43 19.42 10.65 5.74
CA ALA A 43 18.33 9.83 6.26
C ALA A 43 17.68 9.02 5.11
N PRO A 44 18.23 7.84 4.76
CA PRO A 44 17.61 6.93 3.82
C PRO A 44 16.35 6.32 4.44
N TYR A 45 15.30 6.25 3.63
CA TYR A 45 14.08 5.55 3.98
C TYR A 45 13.74 4.57 2.87
N ILE A 46 13.42 3.35 3.28
CA ILE A 46 12.93 2.30 2.39
C ILE A 46 11.59 1.81 2.93
N GLY A 47 10.67 1.54 2.03
CA GLY A 47 9.32 1.09 2.32
C GLY A 47 8.92 0.02 1.33
N VAL A 48 8.24 -0.99 1.83
CA VAL A 48 7.63 -2.02 1.00
C VAL A 48 6.18 -2.18 1.45
N THR A 49 5.28 -2.24 0.49
CA THR A 49 3.85 -2.36 0.73
C THR A 49 3.30 -3.43 -0.21
N TRP A 50 2.50 -4.32 0.34
CA TRP A 50 1.75 -5.32 -0.40
C TRP A 50 0.28 -5.07 -0.17
N SER A 51 -0.48 -4.87 -1.23
CA SER A 51 -1.94 -4.77 -1.18
C SER A 51 -2.54 -5.94 -1.93
N ARG A 52 -3.68 -6.42 -1.42
CA ARG A 52 -4.45 -7.47 -2.05
C ARG A 52 -5.93 -7.13 -1.99
N SER A 53 -6.58 -7.15 -3.15
CA SER A 53 -8.00 -6.86 -3.31
C SER A 53 -8.82 -8.15 -3.28
N TYR A 54 -10.05 -8.05 -2.76
CA TYR A 54 -10.96 -9.18 -2.55
C TYR A 54 -12.38 -8.85 -2.98
N GLY A 55 -13.21 -9.89 -3.12
CA GLY A 55 -14.64 -9.77 -3.45
C GLY A 55 -14.89 -9.00 -4.75
N ASN A 56 -15.96 -8.21 -4.76
CA ASN A 56 -16.35 -7.40 -5.92
C ASN A 56 -15.26 -6.39 -6.34
N THR A 57 -14.42 -5.93 -5.41
CA THR A 57 -13.29 -5.02 -5.73
C THR A 57 -12.25 -5.72 -6.59
N ALA A 58 -11.95 -6.99 -6.29
CA ALA A 58 -11.05 -7.79 -7.11
C ALA A 58 -11.61 -8.02 -8.52
N ASP A 59 -12.93 -8.20 -8.65
CA ASP A 59 -13.58 -8.37 -9.94
C ASP A 59 -13.53 -7.09 -10.77
N PHE A 60 -13.78 -5.92 -10.16
CA PHE A 60 -13.63 -4.63 -10.84
C PHE A 60 -12.19 -4.41 -11.35
N ILE A 61 -11.18 -4.69 -10.52
CA ILE A 61 -9.77 -4.55 -10.91
C ILE A 61 -9.43 -5.48 -12.08
N ARG A 62 -9.92 -6.72 -12.08
CA ARG A 62 -9.70 -7.66 -13.19
C ARG A 62 -10.41 -7.24 -14.48
N ASP A 63 -11.62 -6.69 -14.38
CA ASP A 63 -12.37 -6.19 -15.53
C ASP A 63 -11.64 -5.02 -16.22
N GLU A 64 -10.92 -4.21 -15.44
CA GLU A 64 -10.02 -3.16 -15.95
C GLU A 64 -8.65 -3.69 -16.44
N GLY A 65 -8.42 -5.00 -16.35
CA GLY A 65 -7.16 -5.65 -16.73
C GLY A 65 -6.03 -5.45 -15.71
N GLY A 66 -6.34 -5.01 -14.51
CA GLY A 66 -5.39 -4.85 -13.41
C GLY A 66 -5.17 -6.12 -12.60
N ASP A 67 -4.09 -6.13 -11.83
CA ASP A 67 -3.76 -7.20 -10.90
C ASP A 67 -4.37 -6.93 -9.51
N VAL A 68 -4.99 -7.96 -8.94
CA VAL A 68 -5.60 -7.90 -7.61
C VAL A 68 -4.57 -7.96 -6.47
N ASP A 69 -3.33 -8.30 -6.79
CA ASP A 69 -2.18 -8.33 -5.89
C ASP A 69 -1.18 -7.28 -6.36
N GLU A 70 -0.92 -6.25 -5.55
CA GLU A 70 0.00 -5.17 -5.90
C GLU A 70 1.14 -5.09 -4.86
N ALA A 71 2.38 -5.12 -5.34
CA ALA A 71 3.57 -4.93 -4.51
C ALA A 71 4.26 -3.61 -4.88
N ARG A 72 4.28 -2.66 -3.94
CA ARG A 72 4.95 -1.37 -4.09
C ARG A 72 6.22 -1.36 -3.26
N PHE A 73 7.34 -1.01 -3.90
CA PHE A 73 8.59 -0.72 -3.23
C PHE A 73 8.95 0.75 -3.41
N VAL A 74 9.29 1.42 -2.31
CA VAL A 74 9.64 2.83 -2.27
C VAL A 74 11.00 2.97 -1.60
N ALA A 75 11.96 3.59 -2.27
CA ALA A 75 13.23 3.98 -1.67
C ALA A 75 13.46 5.45 -1.91
N GLY A 76 13.87 6.18 -0.87
CA GLY A 76 14.22 7.58 -0.98
C GLY A 76 15.31 7.95 0.01
N ILE A 77 15.99 9.05 -0.28
CA ILE A 77 17.08 9.55 0.53
C ILE A 77 16.80 11.02 0.78
N ARG A 78 16.75 11.40 2.06
CA ARG A 78 16.73 12.81 2.45
C ARG A 78 18.15 13.27 2.76
N MET A 79 18.60 14.30 2.06
CA MET A 79 19.86 14.99 2.34
C MET A 79 19.59 16.47 2.62
N TRP A 80 20.32 17.04 3.57
CA TRP A 80 20.36 18.48 3.83
C TRP A 80 21.81 18.91 4.05
N PHE A 81 22.18 20.08 3.51
CA PHE A 81 23.53 20.66 3.53
C PHE A 81 23.63 21.77 4.58
#